data_AF-A0A6I2XZ36-F1
#
_entry.id   AF-A0A6I2XZ36-F1
#
_cell.length_a   1.000
_cell.length_b   1.000
_cell.length_c   1.000
_cell.angle_alpha   90.00
_cell.angle_beta   90.00
_cell.angle_gamma   90.00
#
_symmetry.space_group_name_H-M   'P 1'
#
loop_
_entity.id
_entity.type
_entity.pdbx_description
1 polymer ?
#
loop_
_entity_poly.entity_id
_entity_poly.type
_entity_poly.pdbx_seq_one_letter_code
_entity_poly.pdbx_strand_id
1 'polypeptide(L)'
;QGQQLANKLWNAVRFGLSLIPEGTVAQPRPETIEDRWILSRLEAARVDIRARIEAFDMSHAALALYDFVYGELCDWYLELVKPRFAEDVEGDQAALASNLLFVLSETLVLAHPVIPFVTETLWPHLPGSEGMLAAHSAPNAAPERADAEAEALLGSLIETVQDVRGWRDAASVPAGGKLAARLNAPALDPVLEQVARLARLDLTAADAPVVATLPVAGGVLEVLEGGAIDPAAAQERVDRQRKALELELAALQKKLSNDGFVSKAPADVVAGEREKVERIQKELEAL
;
A
#
# COMPACT_ATOMS: atom_id res chain seq x y z
N GLN A 1 16.77 -5.62 -3.81
CA GLN A 1 15.74 -6.25 -2.96
C GLN A 1 16.26 -6.58 -1.57
N GLY A 2 17.26 -7.47 -1.38
CA GLY A 2 17.77 -7.82 -0.04
C GLY A 2 18.25 -6.64 0.83
N GLN A 3 19.09 -5.74 0.31
CA GLN A 3 19.52 -4.52 1.04
C GLN A 3 18.34 -3.60 1.41
N GLN A 4 17.34 -3.51 0.53
CA GLN A 4 16.17 -2.67 0.75
C GLN A 4 15.32 -3.23 1.89
N LEU A 5 15.10 -4.56 1.92
CA LEU A 5 14.42 -5.25 3.01
C LEU A 5 15.08 -5.04 4.36
N ALA A 6 16.41 -5.21 4.43
CA ALA A 6 17.17 -4.93 5.64
C ALA A 6 16.97 -3.49 6.15
N ASN A 7 17.07 -2.51 5.25
CA ASN A 7 16.86 -1.09 5.61
C ASN A 7 15.42 -0.79 6.03
N LYS A 8 14.42 -1.38 5.36
CA LYS A 8 13.00 -1.18 5.69
C LYS A 8 12.67 -1.79 7.06
N LEU A 9 13.12 -3.01 7.34
CA LEU A 9 12.93 -3.65 8.64
C LEU A 9 13.63 -2.87 9.76
N TRP A 10 14.86 -2.40 9.54
CA TRP A 10 15.55 -1.52 10.48
C TRP A 10 14.74 -0.28 10.82
N ASN A 11 14.22 0.40 9.79
CA ASN A 11 13.41 1.60 9.97
C ASN A 11 12.08 1.32 10.68
N ALA A 12 11.43 0.19 10.36
CA ALA A 12 10.20 -0.24 11.02
C ALA A 12 10.41 -0.49 12.52
N VAL A 13 11.46 -1.24 12.87
CA VAL A 13 11.81 -1.54 14.27
C VAL A 13 12.21 -0.27 15.02
N ARG A 14 13.06 0.58 14.43
CA ARG A 14 13.45 1.85 15.04
C ARG A 14 12.25 2.76 15.28
N PHE A 15 11.32 2.82 14.33
CA PHE A 15 10.09 3.57 14.47
C PHE A 15 9.21 2.98 15.58
N GLY A 16 8.99 1.67 15.59
CA GLY A 16 8.20 1.03 16.64
C GLY A 16 8.80 1.20 18.04
N LEU A 17 10.12 1.08 18.18
CA LEU A 17 10.81 1.33 19.44
C LEU A 17 10.63 2.76 19.96
N SER A 18 10.45 3.75 19.08
CA SER A 18 10.15 5.12 19.52
C SER A 18 8.74 5.30 20.08
N LEU A 19 7.87 4.30 19.90
CA LEU A 19 6.47 4.30 20.31
C LEU A 19 6.19 3.34 21.47
N ILE A 20 7.05 2.35 21.68
CA ILE A 20 6.90 1.32 22.71
C ILE A 20 7.54 1.81 24.02
N PRO A 21 6.76 2.02 25.10
CA PRO A 21 7.32 2.39 26.39
C PRO A 21 8.27 1.32 26.96
N GLU A 22 9.25 1.77 27.76
CA GLU A 22 10.08 0.84 28.53
C GLU A 22 9.22 -0.03 29.45
N GLY A 23 9.58 -1.31 29.59
CA GLY A 23 8.84 -2.27 30.40
C GLY A 23 7.59 -2.86 29.75
N THR A 24 7.26 -2.48 28.50
CA THR A 24 6.21 -3.16 27.72
C THR A 24 6.52 -4.64 27.58
N VAL A 25 5.52 -5.49 27.78
CA VAL A 25 5.61 -6.94 27.63
C VAL A 25 4.92 -7.34 26.33
N ALA A 26 5.53 -8.21 25.53
CA ALA A 26 5.01 -8.72 24.27
C ALA A 26 3.86 -9.74 24.48
N GLN A 27 2.72 -9.28 25.01
CA GLN A 27 1.51 -10.09 25.23
C GLN A 27 0.35 -9.45 24.46
N PRO A 28 0.17 -9.79 23.18
CA PRO A 28 -0.77 -9.08 22.31
C PRO A 28 -2.20 -9.21 22.83
N ARG A 29 -2.90 -8.07 22.85
CA ARG A 29 -4.33 -7.92 23.17
C ARG A 29 -4.96 -7.13 22.01
N PRO A 30 -5.34 -7.79 20.90
CA PRO A 30 -5.85 -7.10 19.73
C PRO A 30 -7.30 -6.66 19.94
N GLU A 31 -7.49 -5.39 20.30
CA GLU A 31 -8.82 -4.79 20.53
C GLU A 31 -9.39 -4.15 19.26
N THR A 32 -8.52 -3.66 18.37
CA THR A 32 -8.92 -2.98 17.14
C THR A 32 -8.86 -3.92 15.94
N ILE A 33 -9.54 -3.55 14.87
CA ILE A 33 -9.58 -4.35 13.65
C ILE A 33 -8.21 -4.45 12.98
N GLU A 34 -7.41 -3.38 12.99
CA GLU A 34 -6.05 -3.38 12.44
C GLU A 34 -5.07 -4.23 13.27
N ASP A 35 -5.24 -4.30 14.59
CA ASP A 35 -4.44 -5.16 15.47
C ASP A 35 -4.79 -6.64 15.27
N ARG A 36 -6.09 -6.96 15.16
CA ARG A 36 -6.56 -8.32 14.80
C ARG A 36 -6.02 -8.73 13.44
N TRP A 37 -6.12 -7.83 12.46
CA TRP A 37 -5.67 -8.04 11.09
C TRP A 37 -4.18 -8.38 11.04
N ILE A 38 -3.29 -7.53 11.59
CA ILE A 38 -1.85 -7.77 11.45
C ILE A 38 -1.40 -9.06 12.15
N LEU A 39 -2.04 -9.45 13.25
CA LEU A 39 -1.72 -10.71 13.93
C LEU A 39 -2.16 -11.92 13.10
N SER A 40 -3.31 -11.85 12.43
CA SER A 40 -3.73 -12.88 11.46
C SER A 40 -2.73 -12.98 10.30
N ARG A 41 -2.33 -11.82 9.73
CA ARG A 41 -1.35 -11.76 8.65
C ARG A 41 0.02 -12.30 9.05
N LEU A 42 0.48 -11.97 10.25
CA LEU A 42 1.74 -12.48 10.80
C LEU A 42 1.73 -14.00 10.95
N GLU A 43 0.62 -14.60 11.40
CA GLU A 43 0.52 -16.05 11.47
C GLU A 43 0.47 -16.70 10.08
N ALA A 44 -0.23 -16.10 9.11
CA ALA A 44 -0.21 -16.57 7.72
C ALA A 44 1.22 -16.53 7.14
N ALA A 45 1.95 -15.43 7.36
CA ALA A 45 3.34 -15.29 6.94
C ALA A 45 4.25 -16.31 7.64
N ARG A 46 4.07 -16.53 8.95
CA ARG A 46 4.81 -17.55 9.71
C ARG A 46 4.65 -18.94 9.10
N VAL A 47 3.41 -19.34 8.83
CA VAL A 47 3.09 -20.66 8.27
C VAL A 47 3.72 -20.81 6.89
N ASP A 48 3.55 -19.83 6.00
CA ASP A 48 4.08 -19.88 4.64
C ASP A 48 5.62 -19.89 4.61
N ILE A 49 6.26 -18.96 5.32
CA ILE A 49 7.73 -18.86 5.38
C ILE A 49 8.34 -20.13 5.97
N ARG A 50 7.77 -20.67 7.05
CA ARG A 50 8.25 -21.92 7.66
C ARG A 50 8.15 -23.08 6.69
N ALA A 51 7.00 -23.26 6.04
CA ALA A 51 6.79 -24.34 5.07
C ALA A 51 7.79 -24.27 3.90
N ARG A 52 8.10 -23.06 3.43
CA ARG A 52 9.09 -22.85 2.36
C ARG A 52 10.51 -23.15 2.82
N ILE A 53 10.89 -22.75 4.04
CA ILE A 53 12.20 -23.09 4.63
C ILE A 53 12.33 -24.61 4.77
N GLU A 54 11.30 -25.29 5.28
CA GLU A 54 11.27 -26.76 5.42
C GLU A 54 11.38 -27.47 4.07
N ALA A 55 10.82 -26.88 3.01
CA ALA A 55 10.94 -27.36 1.64
C ALA A 55 12.25 -26.95 0.94
N PHE A 56 13.18 -26.30 1.63
CA PHE A 56 14.42 -25.72 1.07
C PHE A 56 14.20 -24.66 -0.03
N ASP A 57 13.00 -24.08 -0.12
CA ASP A 57 12.65 -23.00 -1.04
C ASP A 57 12.95 -21.62 -0.43
N MET A 58 14.24 -21.36 -0.20
CA MET A 58 14.70 -20.12 0.43
C MET A 58 14.37 -18.87 -0.38
N SER A 59 14.29 -18.99 -1.71
CA SER A 59 13.92 -17.88 -2.60
C SER A 59 12.51 -17.36 -2.32
N HIS A 60 11.52 -18.25 -2.27
CA HIS A 60 10.15 -17.82 -2.01
C HIS A 60 9.94 -17.52 -0.53
N ALA A 61 10.69 -18.14 0.40
CA ALA A 61 10.67 -17.75 1.81
C ALA A 61 11.08 -16.27 1.98
N ALA A 62 12.15 -15.85 1.29
CA ALA A 62 12.60 -14.46 1.30
C ALA A 62 11.59 -13.50 0.64
N LEU A 63 10.90 -13.94 -0.41
CA LEU A 63 9.85 -13.15 -1.07
C LEU A 63 8.62 -13.00 -0.17
N ALA A 64 8.15 -14.07 0.47
CA ALA A 64 7.03 -14.03 1.42
C ALA A 64 7.33 -13.09 2.60
N LEU A 65 8.57 -13.13 3.12
CA LEU A 65 9.03 -12.18 4.14
C LEU A 65 9.01 -10.73 3.63
N TYR A 66 9.46 -10.51 2.38
CA TYR A 66 9.42 -9.18 1.76
C TYR A 66 7.98 -8.66 1.67
N ASP A 67 7.05 -9.49 1.18
CA ASP A 67 5.65 -9.15 0.99
C ASP A 67 4.97 -8.80 2.32
N PHE A 68 5.23 -9.57 3.39
CA PHE A 68 4.75 -9.24 4.74
C PHE A 68 5.34 -7.92 5.27
N VAL A 69 6.67 -7.77 5.24
CA VAL A 69 7.35 -6.61 5.86
C VAL A 69 6.99 -5.31 5.13
N TYR A 70 7.04 -5.31 3.80
CA TYR A 70 6.67 -4.12 3.02
C TYR A 70 5.16 -3.96 2.95
N GLY A 71 4.51 -4.95 2.35
CA GLY A 71 3.15 -4.86 1.86
C GLY A 71 2.09 -4.95 2.92
N GLU A 72 2.40 -5.41 4.15
CA GLU A 72 1.40 -5.53 5.22
C GLU A 72 1.82 -4.73 6.46
N LEU A 73 3.01 -5.01 7.02
CA LEU A 73 3.49 -4.35 8.23
C LEU A 73 3.74 -2.86 7.99
N CYS A 74 4.60 -2.51 7.03
CA CYS A 74 5.04 -1.13 6.89
C CYS A 74 4.06 -0.23 6.15
N ASP A 75 3.53 -0.71 5.02
CA ASP A 75 2.72 0.13 4.14
C ASP A 75 1.28 0.29 4.68
N TRP A 76 0.82 -0.60 5.57
CA TRP A 76 -0.50 -0.52 6.18
C TRP A 76 -0.49 -0.49 7.70
N TYR A 77 -0.05 -1.54 8.40
CA TYR A 77 -0.25 -1.62 9.86
C TYR A 77 0.37 -0.42 10.58
N LEU A 78 1.63 -0.10 10.30
CA LEU A 78 2.30 1.06 10.88
C LEU A 78 1.62 2.39 10.50
N GLU A 79 1.08 2.53 9.29
CA GLU A 79 0.35 3.73 8.88
C GLU A 79 -1.05 3.83 9.53
N LEU A 80 -1.69 2.70 9.81
CA LEU A 80 -2.97 2.59 10.46
C LEU A 80 -2.86 2.98 11.93
N VAL A 81 -1.86 2.47 12.65
CA VAL A 81 -1.71 2.71 14.09
C VAL A 81 -1.05 4.04 14.45
N LYS A 82 -0.32 4.67 13.52
CA LYS A 82 0.38 5.96 13.75
C LYS A 82 -0.42 7.01 14.52
N PRO A 83 -1.67 7.35 14.14
CA PRO A 83 -2.44 8.37 14.84
C PRO A 83 -2.82 7.96 16.26
N ARG A 84 -2.92 6.66 16.54
CA ARG A 84 -3.30 6.16 17.86
C ARG A 84 -2.24 6.43 18.91
N PHE A 85 -0.98 6.63 18.52
CA PHE A 85 0.09 7.01 19.46
C PHE A 85 0.15 8.52 19.75
N ALA A 86 -0.76 9.35 19.22
CA ALA A 86 -0.82 10.76 19.57
C ALA A 86 -1.39 10.97 20.99
N GLU A 87 -0.82 11.91 21.75
CA GLU A 87 -1.13 12.13 23.18
C GLU A 87 -2.62 12.42 23.45
N ASP A 88 -3.33 12.99 22.47
CA ASP A 88 -4.74 13.41 22.61
C ASP A 88 -5.75 12.34 22.16
N VAL A 89 -5.32 11.12 21.83
CA VAL A 89 -6.20 10.06 21.34
C VAL A 89 -6.56 9.07 22.45
N GLU A 90 -7.85 8.93 22.73
CA GLU A 90 -8.38 7.92 23.64
C GLU A 90 -8.12 6.49 23.11
N GLY A 91 -7.65 5.59 23.98
CA GLY A 91 -7.43 4.17 23.65
C GLY A 91 -6.47 3.48 24.63
N ASP A 92 -6.46 2.14 24.63
CA ASP A 92 -5.48 1.37 25.42
C ASP A 92 -4.09 1.41 24.73
N GLN A 93 -3.32 2.44 25.05
CA GLN A 93 -1.94 2.61 24.60
C GLN A 93 -1.05 1.43 25.00
N ALA A 94 -1.33 0.77 26.13
CA ALA A 94 -0.56 -0.38 26.57
C ALA A 94 -0.89 -1.63 25.73
N ALA A 95 -2.15 -1.82 25.33
CA ALA A 95 -2.52 -2.87 24.38
C ALA A 95 -1.86 -2.63 23.02
N LEU A 96 -1.90 -1.39 22.50
CA LEU A 96 -1.25 -1.04 21.24
C LEU A 96 0.27 -1.26 21.27
N ALA A 97 0.95 -0.77 22.31
CA ALA A 97 2.40 -0.98 22.47
C ALA A 97 2.75 -2.48 22.57
N SER A 98 1.94 -3.26 23.29
CA SER A 98 2.10 -4.71 23.41
C SER A 98 1.92 -5.43 22.06
N ASN A 99 0.88 -5.08 21.29
CA ASN A 99 0.63 -5.62 19.96
C ASN A 99 1.79 -5.31 19.01
N LEU A 100 2.23 -4.05 18.98
CA LEU A 100 3.34 -3.62 18.12
C LEU A 100 4.65 -4.30 18.50
N LEU A 101 4.96 -4.39 19.80
CA LEU A 101 6.16 -5.10 20.28
C LEU A 101 6.13 -6.58 19.87
N PHE A 102 4.99 -7.25 20.04
CA PHE A 102 4.82 -8.63 19.64
C PHE A 102 5.06 -8.82 18.14
N VAL A 103 4.40 -8.01 17.29
CA VAL A 103 4.53 -8.10 15.83
C VAL A 103 5.99 -7.87 15.40
N LEU A 104 6.67 -6.86 15.94
CA LEU A 104 8.07 -6.58 15.60
C LEU A 104 9.01 -7.70 16.05
N SER A 105 8.80 -8.25 17.26
CA SER A 105 9.62 -9.36 17.80
C SER A 105 9.51 -10.59 16.91
N GLU A 106 8.30 -11.00 16.58
CA GLU A 106 8.05 -12.16 15.72
C GLU A 106 8.55 -11.92 14.28
N THR A 107 8.46 -10.69 13.78
CA THR A 107 9.03 -10.34 12.47
C THR A 107 10.54 -10.51 12.45
N LEU A 108 11.26 -10.12 13.52
CA LEU A 108 12.71 -10.36 13.63
C LEU A 108 13.03 -11.86 13.63
N VAL A 109 12.25 -12.66 14.36
CA VAL A 109 12.39 -14.12 14.40
C VAL A 109 12.20 -14.73 13.00
N LEU A 110 11.14 -14.34 12.28
CA LEU A 110 10.87 -14.81 10.91
C LEU A 110 11.95 -14.36 9.92
N ALA A 111 12.52 -13.17 10.10
CA ALA A 111 13.53 -12.62 9.23
C ALA A 111 14.94 -13.18 9.47
N HIS A 112 15.20 -13.75 10.66
CA HIS A 112 16.53 -14.18 11.07
C HIS A 112 17.21 -15.18 10.11
N PRO A 113 16.52 -16.19 9.56
CA PRO A 113 17.12 -17.10 8.57
C PRO A 113 17.58 -16.42 7.28
N VAL A 114 17.04 -15.24 6.94
CA VAL A 114 17.29 -14.52 5.68
C VAL A 114 18.29 -13.37 5.87
N ILE A 115 18.18 -12.63 6.98
CA ILE A 115 19.00 -11.43 7.28
C ILE A 115 19.54 -11.45 8.72
N PRO A 116 20.32 -12.47 9.11
CA PRO A 116 20.64 -12.77 10.50
C PRO A 116 21.37 -11.62 11.21
N PHE A 117 22.38 -11.01 10.58
CA PHE A 117 23.16 -9.95 11.23
C PHE A 117 22.33 -8.71 11.58
N VAL A 118 21.37 -8.34 10.72
CA VAL A 118 20.51 -7.18 10.94
C VAL A 118 19.53 -7.47 12.08
N THR A 119 18.86 -8.62 12.03
CA THR A 119 17.92 -9.04 13.07
C THR A 119 18.59 -9.24 14.43
N GLU A 120 19.79 -9.84 14.47
CA GLU A 120 20.60 -10.02 15.69
C GLU A 120 21.06 -8.68 16.28
N THR A 121 21.33 -7.67 15.43
CA THR A 121 21.67 -6.32 15.90
C THR A 121 20.46 -5.61 16.50
N LEU A 122 19.27 -5.81 15.93
CA LEU A 122 18.03 -5.18 16.39
C LEU A 122 17.47 -5.85 17.66
N TRP A 123 17.63 -7.17 17.78
CA TRP A 123 17.02 -7.99 18.83
C TRP A 123 17.18 -7.44 20.25
N PRO A 124 18.40 -7.09 20.74
CA PRO A 124 18.60 -6.64 22.12
C PRO A 124 17.93 -5.32 22.47
N HIS A 125 17.47 -4.56 21.46
CA HIS A 125 16.78 -3.30 21.67
C HIS A 125 15.29 -3.48 21.93
N LEU A 126 14.72 -4.66 21.63
CA LEU A 126 13.32 -4.95 21.93
C LEU A 126 13.15 -5.25 23.42
N PRO A 127 12.19 -4.59 24.11
CA PRO A 127 11.86 -4.91 25.50
C PRO A 127 11.58 -6.40 25.72
N GLY A 128 12.21 -6.98 26.75
CA GLY A 128 12.03 -8.39 27.10
C GLY A 128 12.82 -9.39 26.24
N SER A 129 13.65 -8.91 25.31
CA SER A 129 14.59 -9.77 24.57
C SER A 129 15.71 -10.28 25.48
N GLU A 130 16.02 -11.56 25.38
CA GLU A 130 17.11 -12.20 26.12
C GLU A 130 17.96 -13.06 25.18
N GLY A 131 19.25 -13.17 25.50
CA GLY A 131 20.18 -14.01 24.76
C GLY A 131 20.36 -13.60 23.29
N MET A 132 20.86 -14.55 22.49
CA MET A 132 20.98 -14.38 21.04
C MET A 132 19.69 -14.82 20.35
N LEU A 133 19.26 -14.06 19.34
CA LEU A 133 18.13 -14.41 18.49
C LEU A 133 18.35 -15.75 17.78
N ALA A 134 19.59 -16.06 17.39
CA ALA A 134 19.93 -17.36 16.81
C ALA A 134 19.64 -18.56 17.74
N ALA A 135 19.58 -18.35 19.06
CA ALA A 135 19.23 -19.38 20.05
C ALA A 135 17.74 -19.32 20.45
N HIS A 136 16.98 -18.36 19.93
CA HIS A 136 15.57 -18.20 20.23
C HIS A 136 14.74 -19.27 19.51
N SER A 137 13.94 -20.01 20.26
CA SER A 137 12.98 -20.94 19.69
C SER A 137 11.68 -20.21 19.39
N ALA A 138 11.39 -20.01 18.11
CA ALA A 138 10.10 -19.48 17.69
C ALA A 138 8.96 -20.36 18.21
N PRO A 139 7.88 -19.79 18.78
CA PRO A 139 6.71 -20.57 19.13
C PRO A 139 6.11 -21.26 17.89
N ASN A 140 5.35 -22.34 18.12
CA ASN A 140 4.57 -22.98 17.07
C ASN A 140 3.51 -22.03 16.53
N ALA A 141 2.99 -22.33 15.33
CA ALA A 141 1.86 -21.59 14.77
C ALA A 141 0.70 -21.52 15.79
N ALA A 142 0.01 -20.38 15.79
CA ALA A 142 -1.13 -20.10 16.64
C ALA A 142 -2.39 -19.89 15.77
N PRO A 143 -3.03 -20.98 15.28
CA PRO A 143 -4.17 -20.88 14.36
C PRO A 143 -5.34 -20.07 14.92
N GLU A 144 -5.45 -19.95 16.24
CA GLU A 144 -6.45 -19.15 16.92
C GLU A 144 -6.34 -17.64 16.67
N ARG A 145 -5.22 -17.16 16.12
CA ARG A 145 -5.04 -15.76 15.72
C ARG A 145 -5.53 -15.47 14.30
N ALA A 146 -5.92 -16.50 13.54
CA ALA A 146 -6.48 -16.31 12.21
C ALA A 146 -7.83 -15.59 12.31
N ASP A 147 -7.99 -14.54 11.52
CA ASP A 147 -9.11 -13.64 11.62
C ASP A 147 -9.62 -13.22 10.24
N ALA A 148 -10.44 -14.09 9.64
CA ALA A 148 -10.96 -13.90 8.28
C ALA A 148 -11.84 -12.64 8.16
N GLU A 149 -12.50 -12.24 9.24
CA GLU A 149 -13.33 -11.02 9.25
C GLU A 149 -12.44 -9.78 9.18
N ALA A 150 -11.41 -9.70 10.03
CA ALA A 150 -10.45 -8.60 9.99
C ALA A 150 -9.70 -8.55 8.65
N GLU A 151 -9.31 -9.70 8.11
CA GLU A 151 -8.70 -9.80 6.78
C GLU A 151 -9.60 -9.30 5.65
N ALA A 152 -10.88 -9.68 5.63
CA ALA A 152 -11.81 -9.23 4.60
C ALA A 152 -12.05 -7.71 4.67
N LEU A 153 -12.24 -7.16 5.88
CA LEU A 153 -12.54 -5.75 6.08
C LEU A 153 -11.32 -4.86 5.77
N LEU A 154 -10.13 -5.18 6.29
CA LEU A 154 -8.92 -4.44 5.96
C LEU A 154 -8.51 -4.64 4.50
N GLY A 155 -8.75 -5.82 3.92
CA GLY A 155 -8.54 -6.06 2.49
C GLY A 155 -9.37 -5.10 1.63
N SER A 156 -10.65 -4.93 1.95
CA SER A 156 -11.54 -3.99 1.26
C SER A 156 -11.10 -2.53 1.43
N LEU A 157 -10.61 -2.16 2.61
CA LEU A 157 -10.01 -0.84 2.86
C LEU A 157 -8.76 -0.62 1.99
N ILE A 158 -7.87 -1.61 1.95
CA ILE A 158 -6.60 -1.56 1.22
C ILE A 158 -6.87 -1.38 -0.27
N GLU A 159 -7.75 -2.20 -0.84
CA GLU A 159 -8.18 -2.13 -2.24
C GLU A 159 -8.75 -0.75 -2.56
N THR A 160 -9.69 -0.26 -1.74
CA THR A 160 -10.29 1.06 -1.92
C THR A 160 -9.25 2.18 -1.90
N VAL A 161 -8.33 2.18 -0.91
CA VAL A 161 -7.29 3.20 -0.81
C VAL A 161 -6.34 3.14 -2.02
N GLN A 162 -6.01 1.93 -2.50
CA GLN A 162 -5.18 1.73 -3.69
C GLN A 162 -5.89 2.23 -4.96
N ASP A 163 -7.18 1.95 -5.14
CA ASP A 163 -7.99 2.43 -6.26
C ASP A 163 -8.02 3.96 -6.30
N VAL A 164 -8.25 4.60 -5.15
CA VAL A 164 -8.21 6.07 -5.05
C VAL A 164 -6.84 6.61 -5.40
N ARG A 165 -5.76 6.02 -4.87
CA ARG A 165 -4.39 6.46 -5.16
C ARG A 165 -4.04 6.29 -6.64
N GLY A 166 -4.39 5.15 -7.24
CA GLY A 166 -4.20 4.89 -8.65
C GLY A 166 -4.95 5.86 -9.54
N TRP A 167 -6.21 6.16 -9.19
CA TRP A 167 -6.97 7.19 -9.89
C TRP A 167 -6.38 8.58 -9.72
N ARG A 168 -5.90 8.94 -8.52
CA ARG A 168 -5.25 10.23 -8.29
C ARG A 168 -4.01 10.40 -9.17
N ASP A 169 -3.20 9.36 -9.29
CA ASP A 169 -2.00 9.38 -10.13
C ASP A 169 -2.39 9.51 -11.61
N ALA A 170 -3.38 8.75 -12.07
CA ALA A 170 -3.91 8.84 -13.44
C ALA A 170 -4.52 10.22 -13.74
N ALA A 171 -5.27 10.76 -12.79
CA ALA A 171 -5.84 12.10 -12.85
C ALA A 171 -4.82 13.19 -12.49
N SER A 172 -3.55 12.83 -12.24
CA SER A 172 -2.43 13.71 -11.83
C SER A 172 -2.76 14.68 -10.69
N VAL A 173 -3.62 14.28 -9.75
CA VAL A 173 -4.00 15.09 -8.59
C VAL A 173 -2.82 15.14 -7.62
N PRO A 174 -2.39 16.32 -7.14
CA PRO A 174 -1.24 16.43 -6.25
C PRO A 174 -1.39 15.55 -5.00
N ALA A 175 -0.41 14.69 -4.71
CA ALA A 175 -0.48 13.69 -3.64
C ALA A 175 -0.77 14.26 -2.23
N GLY A 176 -0.45 15.53 -1.97
CA GLY A 176 -0.64 16.16 -0.66
C GLY A 176 -2.09 16.61 -0.37
N GLY A 177 -2.86 16.95 -1.41
CA GLY A 177 -4.16 17.60 -1.25
C GLY A 177 -5.29 16.63 -0.91
N LYS A 178 -6.29 17.08 -0.14
CA LYS A 178 -7.50 16.31 0.13
C LYS A 178 -8.49 16.38 -1.05
N LEU A 179 -9.09 15.26 -1.41
CA LEU A 179 -10.18 15.19 -2.37
C LEU A 179 -11.51 15.39 -1.65
N ALA A 180 -12.31 16.37 -2.07
CA ALA A 180 -13.72 16.38 -1.70
C ALA A 180 -14.38 15.13 -2.27
N ALA A 181 -15.01 14.30 -1.44
CA ALA A 181 -15.56 13.03 -1.88
C ALA A 181 -16.77 12.58 -1.06
N ARG A 182 -17.55 11.67 -1.62
CA ARG A 182 -18.61 10.93 -0.93
C ARG A 182 -18.39 9.44 -1.18
N LEU A 183 -18.27 8.68 -0.10
CA LEU A 183 -18.14 7.24 -0.16
C LEU A 183 -19.48 6.59 0.14
N ASN A 184 -20.00 5.82 -0.81
CA ASN A 184 -21.17 4.97 -0.62
C ASN A 184 -20.74 3.50 -0.69
N ALA A 185 -20.27 2.98 0.44
CA ALA A 185 -19.82 1.61 0.60
C ALA A 185 -20.07 1.15 2.05
N PRO A 186 -21.29 0.71 2.41
CA PRO A 186 -21.66 0.42 3.80
C PRO A 186 -20.76 -0.62 4.50
N ALA A 187 -20.14 -1.52 3.74
CA ALA A 187 -19.18 -2.49 4.27
C ALA A 187 -17.92 -1.83 4.87
N LEU A 188 -17.60 -0.61 4.46
CA LEU A 188 -16.44 0.16 4.93
C LEU A 188 -16.78 1.12 6.06
N ASP A 189 -18.06 1.24 6.47
CA ASP A 189 -18.47 2.13 7.57
C ASP A 189 -17.62 1.96 8.85
N PRO A 190 -17.28 0.73 9.29
CA PRO A 190 -16.44 0.54 10.48
C PRO A 190 -15.01 1.08 10.36
N VAL A 191 -14.54 1.31 9.13
CA VAL A 191 -13.16 1.75 8.82
C VAL A 191 -13.13 3.03 7.97
N LEU A 192 -14.23 3.78 7.96
CA LEU A 192 -14.43 4.95 7.09
C LEU A 192 -13.38 6.04 7.36
N GLU A 193 -13.05 6.26 8.64
CA GLU A 193 -12.05 7.25 9.03
C GLU A 193 -10.65 6.88 8.55
N GLN A 194 -10.29 5.59 8.61
CA GLN A 194 -9.03 5.06 8.13
C GLN A 194 -8.94 5.19 6.61
N VAL A 195 -10.01 4.85 5.87
CA VAL A 195 -10.10 5.06 4.41
C VAL A 195 -9.90 6.54 4.08
N ALA A 196 -10.69 7.42 4.70
CA ALA A 196 -10.63 8.85 4.43
C ALA A 196 -9.23 9.43 4.69
N ARG A 197 -8.59 9.03 5.79
CA ARG A 197 -7.24 9.50 6.12
C ARG A 197 -6.19 8.97 5.14
N LEU A 198 -6.18 7.68 4.85
CA LEU A 198 -5.14 7.05 4.03
C LEU A 198 -5.26 7.39 2.53
N ALA A 199 -6.47 7.63 2.04
CA ALA A 199 -6.74 8.09 0.67
C ALA A 199 -6.81 9.63 0.55
N ARG A 200 -6.65 10.37 1.67
CA ARG A 200 -6.75 11.83 1.76
C ARG A 200 -8.06 12.35 1.18
N LEU A 201 -9.16 11.86 1.73
CA LEU A 201 -10.51 12.29 1.40
C LEU A 201 -10.98 13.33 2.43
N ASP A 202 -11.79 14.26 1.95
CA ASP A 202 -12.64 15.11 2.74
C ASP A 202 -14.10 14.71 2.45
N LEU A 203 -14.66 13.95 3.39
CA LEU A 203 -16.03 13.44 3.29
C LEU A 203 -17.09 14.43 3.78
N THR A 204 -16.69 15.64 4.19
CA THR A 204 -17.62 16.68 4.69
C THR A 204 -18.29 17.47 3.57
N ALA A 205 -17.73 17.42 2.35
CA ALA A 205 -18.14 18.23 1.21
C ALA A 205 -19.35 17.67 0.43
N ALA A 206 -20.39 17.17 1.10
CA ALA A 206 -21.45 16.35 0.49
C ALA A 206 -22.31 17.06 -0.59
N ASP A 207 -22.35 18.40 -0.62
CA ASP A 207 -23.26 19.18 -1.48
C ASP A 207 -22.63 19.69 -2.79
N ALA A 208 -21.38 19.31 -3.09
CA ALA A 208 -20.70 19.74 -4.32
C ALA A 208 -21.01 18.82 -5.53
N PRO A 209 -20.97 19.34 -6.78
CA PRO A 209 -21.15 18.53 -7.98
C PRO A 209 -20.14 17.37 -8.09
N VAL A 210 -20.59 16.22 -8.59
CA VAL A 210 -19.71 15.07 -8.85
C VAL A 210 -18.88 15.32 -10.11
N VAL A 211 -17.56 15.21 -9.99
CA VAL A 211 -16.61 15.35 -11.10
C VAL A 211 -16.08 14.01 -11.62
N ALA A 212 -16.07 12.98 -10.76
CA ALA A 212 -15.70 11.63 -11.15
C ALA A 212 -16.37 10.59 -10.24
N THR A 213 -16.56 9.39 -10.76
CA THR A 213 -17.14 8.27 -10.02
C THR A 213 -16.22 7.06 -10.18
N LEU A 214 -15.78 6.49 -9.06
CA LEU A 214 -14.88 5.34 -9.03
C LEU A 214 -15.61 4.13 -8.43
N PRO A 215 -15.57 2.95 -9.09
CA PRO A 215 -15.88 1.71 -8.40
C PRO A 215 -14.84 1.46 -7.31
N VAL A 216 -15.29 1.05 -6.13
CA VAL A 216 -14.41 0.68 -5.00
C VAL A 216 -14.96 -0.57 -4.33
N ALA A 217 -14.19 -1.19 -3.44
CA ALA A 217 -14.61 -2.40 -2.74
C ALA A 217 -15.95 -2.18 -2.01
N GLY A 218 -16.97 -2.94 -2.41
CA GLY A 218 -18.30 -2.91 -1.79
C GLY A 218 -19.14 -1.66 -2.09
N GLY A 219 -18.77 -0.82 -3.07
CA GLY A 219 -19.56 0.36 -3.39
C GLY A 219 -18.94 1.30 -4.43
N VAL A 220 -19.20 2.60 -4.24
CA VAL A 220 -18.79 3.66 -5.17
C VAL A 220 -18.24 4.85 -4.38
N LEU A 221 -17.11 5.40 -4.86
CA LEU A 221 -16.59 6.68 -4.41
C LEU A 221 -16.90 7.76 -5.46
N GLU A 222 -17.63 8.78 -5.06
CA GLU A 222 -17.88 9.97 -5.88
C GLU A 222 -16.90 11.06 -5.47
N VAL A 223 -16.08 11.50 -6.42
CA VAL A 223 -15.20 12.66 -6.23
C VAL A 223 -15.97 13.90 -6.60
N LEU A 224 -15.92 14.90 -5.73
CA LEU A 224 -16.70 16.12 -5.81
C LEU A 224 -15.82 17.31 -6.22
N GLU A 225 -16.44 18.33 -6.77
CA GLU A 225 -15.77 19.58 -7.09
C GLU A 225 -15.22 20.25 -5.81
N GLY A 226 -13.96 20.67 -5.85
CA GLY A 226 -13.28 21.32 -4.73
C GLY A 226 -12.14 20.50 -4.11
N GLY A 227 -11.50 21.07 -3.09
CA GLY A 227 -10.30 20.51 -2.47
C GLY A 227 -9.07 20.58 -3.39
N ALA A 228 -8.42 19.44 -3.62
CA ALA A 228 -7.22 19.34 -4.45
C ALA A 228 -7.47 19.32 -5.97
N ILE A 229 -8.73 19.28 -6.38
CA ILE A 229 -9.11 19.38 -7.79
C ILE A 229 -9.32 20.86 -8.10
N ASP A 230 -8.26 21.48 -8.63
CA ASP A 230 -8.33 22.80 -9.24
C ASP A 230 -8.81 22.64 -10.70
N PRO A 231 -10.00 23.12 -11.07
CA PRO A 231 -10.51 23.03 -12.44
C PRO A 231 -9.61 23.71 -13.46
N ALA A 232 -8.93 24.80 -13.10
CA ALA A 232 -7.98 25.47 -13.99
C ALA A 232 -6.72 24.61 -14.19
N ALA A 233 -6.22 23.99 -13.12
CA ALA A 233 -5.11 23.04 -13.23
C ALA A 233 -5.54 21.73 -13.92
N ALA A 234 -6.80 21.33 -13.83
CA ALA A 234 -7.38 20.22 -14.60
C ALA A 234 -7.44 20.56 -16.09
N GLN A 235 -7.89 21.76 -16.45
CA GLN A 235 -7.92 22.21 -17.85
C GLN A 235 -6.51 22.36 -18.43
N GLU A 236 -5.59 23.04 -17.74
CA GLU A 236 -4.19 23.20 -18.19
C GLU A 236 -3.49 21.85 -18.39
N ARG A 237 -3.97 20.81 -17.69
CA ARG A 237 -3.46 19.45 -17.74
C ARG A 237 -4.04 18.64 -18.89
N VAL A 238 -5.35 18.74 -19.12
CA VAL A 238 -5.97 18.21 -20.36
C VAL A 238 -5.29 18.85 -21.57
N ASP A 239 -4.99 20.16 -21.51
CA ASP A 239 -4.29 20.88 -22.58
C ASP A 239 -2.85 20.38 -22.77
N ARG A 240 -2.11 20.10 -21.68
CA ARG A 240 -0.77 19.50 -21.76
C ARG A 240 -0.78 18.09 -22.33
N GLN A 241 -1.73 17.26 -21.93
CA GLN A 241 -1.88 15.90 -22.43
C GLN A 241 -2.27 15.90 -23.91
N ARG A 242 -3.24 16.75 -24.29
CA ARG A 242 -3.63 17.00 -25.69
C ARG A 242 -2.40 17.40 -26.52
N LYS A 243 -1.60 18.36 -26.05
CA LYS A 243 -0.40 18.81 -26.74
C LYS A 243 0.67 17.72 -26.89
N ALA A 244 0.86 16.86 -25.89
CA ALA A 244 1.80 15.76 -25.97
C ALA A 244 1.37 14.70 -27.00
N LEU A 245 0.09 14.32 -26.97
CA LEU A 245 -0.49 13.39 -27.95
C LEU A 245 -0.49 13.98 -29.37
N GLU A 246 -0.77 15.27 -29.53
CA GLU A 246 -0.67 15.97 -30.82
C GLU A 246 0.76 15.96 -31.37
N LEU A 247 1.78 16.16 -30.52
CA LEU A 247 3.18 16.08 -30.92
C LEU A 247 3.59 14.65 -31.33
N GLU A 248 3.17 13.64 -30.58
CA GLU A 248 3.41 12.23 -30.92
C GLU A 248 2.72 11.87 -32.24
N LEU A 249 1.46 12.26 -32.40
CA LEU A 249 0.68 12.05 -33.62
C LEU A 249 1.36 12.71 -34.83
N ALA A 250 1.81 13.96 -34.69
CA ALA A 250 2.51 14.67 -35.77
C ALA A 250 3.82 13.97 -36.18
N ALA A 251 4.58 13.44 -35.21
CA ALA A 251 5.80 12.69 -35.48
C ALA A 251 5.51 11.37 -36.22
N LEU A 252 4.48 10.64 -35.80
CA LEU A 252 4.04 9.39 -36.44
C LEU A 252 3.52 9.63 -37.86
N GLN A 253 2.68 10.64 -38.05
CA GLN A 253 2.16 11.02 -39.36
C GLN A 253 3.29 11.44 -40.31
N LYS A 254 4.28 12.20 -39.84
CA LYS A 254 5.46 12.57 -40.63
C LYS A 254 6.32 11.37 -41.02
N LYS A 255 6.41 10.36 -40.15
CA LYS A 255 7.11 9.11 -40.43
C LYS A 255 6.37 8.28 -41.49
N LEU A 256 5.04 8.23 -41.40
CA LEU A 256 4.18 7.51 -42.34
C LEU A 256 3.94 8.25 -43.67
N SER A 257 4.16 9.56 -43.75
CA SER A 257 4.10 10.31 -45.01
C SER A 257 5.40 10.27 -45.83
N ASN A 258 6.46 9.70 -45.27
CA ASN A 258 7.72 9.51 -45.99
C ASN A 258 7.66 8.23 -46.84
N ASP A 259 7.49 8.39 -48.15
CA ASP A 259 7.43 7.28 -49.11
C ASP A 259 8.62 6.32 -49.00
N GLY A 260 9.81 6.82 -48.62
CA GLY A 260 10.99 6.00 -48.41
C GLY A 260 10.90 5.09 -47.18
N PHE A 261 10.14 5.47 -46.15
CA PHE A 261 9.87 4.65 -44.98
C PHE A 261 8.78 3.62 -45.28
N VAL A 262 7.67 4.06 -45.90
CA VAL A 262 6.53 3.18 -46.25
C VAL A 262 6.93 2.09 -47.25
N SER A 263 7.84 2.39 -48.19
CA SER A 263 8.27 1.43 -49.21
C SER A 263 9.40 0.49 -48.78
N LYS A 264 10.20 0.86 -47.76
CA LYS A 264 11.38 0.08 -47.32
C LYS A 264 11.23 -0.59 -45.97
N ALA A 265 10.32 -0.12 -45.12
CA ALA A 265 10.09 -0.72 -43.82
C ALA A 265 9.26 -2.01 -43.96
N PRO A 266 9.46 -3.00 -43.06
CA PRO A 266 8.61 -4.18 -42.97
C PRO A 266 7.12 -3.83 -42.80
N ALA A 267 6.24 -4.61 -43.44
CA ALA A 267 4.80 -4.31 -43.49
C ALA A 267 4.12 -4.36 -42.11
N ASP A 268 4.60 -5.24 -41.23
CA ASP A 268 4.20 -5.34 -39.82
C ASP A 268 4.55 -4.08 -39.01
N VAL A 269 5.72 -3.49 -39.26
CA VAL A 269 6.14 -2.23 -38.63
C VAL A 269 5.28 -1.07 -39.12
N VAL A 270 4.97 -0.99 -40.41
CA VAL A 270 4.09 0.07 -40.95
C VAL A 270 2.66 -0.07 -40.44
N ALA A 271 2.15 -1.31 -40.31
CA ALA A 271 0.84 -1.59 -39.74
C ALA A 271 0.75 -1.17 -38.26
N GLY A 272 1.74 -1.54 -37.44
CA GLY A 272 1.78 -1.17 -36.03
C GLY A 272 1.83 0.35 -35.80
N GLU A 273 2.56 1.10 -36.65
CA GLU A 273 2.59 2.57 -36.57
C GLU A 273 1.24 3.20 -36.97
N ARG A 274 0.50 2.59 -37.90
CA ARG A 274 -0.87 3.03 -38.27
C ARG A 274 -1.89 2.75 -37.17
N GLU A 275 -1.84 1.58 -36.55
CA GLU A 275 -2.68 1.27 -35.37
C GLU A 275 -2.38 2.22 -34.21
N LYS A 276 -1.11 2.57 -34.02
CA LYS A 276 -0.71 3.53 -32.99
C LYS A 276 -1.29 4.93 -33.24
N VAL A 277 -1.35 5.37 -34.51
CA VAL A 277 -2.01 6.61 -34.92
C VAL A 277 -3.51 6.57 -34.61
N GLU A 278 -4.22 5.51 -34.99
CA GLU A 278 -5.66 5.37 -34.70
C GLU A 278 -5.97 5.39 -33.20
N ARG A 279 -5.13 4.72 -32.40
CA ARG A 279 -5.26 4.74 -30.94
C ARG A 279 -5.08 6.15 -30.36
N ILE A 280 -4.02 6.86 -30.76
CA ILE A 280 -3.76 8.22 -30.28
C ILE A 280 -4.87 9.19 -30.71
N GLN A 281 -5.44 9.02 -31.91
CA GLN A 281 -6.59 9.81 -32.37
C GLN A 281 -7.82 9.59 -31.50
N LYS A 282 -8.14 8.33 -31.16
CA LYS A 282 -9.25 8.02 -30.24
C LYS A 282 -9.02 8.57 -28.83
N GLU A 283 -7.78 8.52 -28.34
CA GLU A 283 -7.42 9.11 -27.05
C GLU A 283 -7.57 10.64 -27.06
N LEU A 284 -7.22 11.32 -28.17
CA LEU A 284 -7.40 12.77 -28.34
C LEU A 284 -8.86 13.21 -28.45
N GLU A 285 -9.74 12.37 -29.00
CA GLU A 285 -11.19 12.62 -29.07
C GLU A 285 -11.89 12.43 -27.71
N ALA A 286 -11.33 11.60 -26.83
CA ALA A 286 -11.88 11.32 -25.50
C ALA A 286 -11.47 12.34 -24.43
N LEU A 287 -10.45 13.17 -24.71
CA LEU A 287 -9.98 14.29 -23.89
C LEU A 287 -10.75 15.58 -24.21
#